data_AF-A0A554JB59-F1
#
_entry.id   AF-A0A554JB59-F1
#
_cell.length_a   1.000
_cell.length_b   1.000
_cell.length_c   1.000
_cell.angle_alpha   90.00
_cell.angle_beta   90.00
_cell.angle_gamma   90.00
#
_symmetry.space_group_name_H-M   'P 1'
#
loop_
_entity.id
_entity.type
_entity.pdbx_description
1 polymer ?
#
loop_
_entity_poly.entity_id
_entity_poly.type
_entity_poly.pdbx_seq_one_letter_code
_entity_poly.pdbx_strand_id
1 'polypeptide(L)'
;MPTPSIVTVPAKNLHQLSQPVVVSDTKRFQAALEALDTMVIAMRQAHGLGLAAPQIGLNQRLIVAEYSSPSDPQGFKLMQLINPSYQPVRAKTVIASEGCLSLPGFELPIERYEQIKVTATQTDGQVRQWLARDLEARVIQHEIDHLDGQLITDRAIPELDRLKSARVIFFGSNHISASCLYALLATTQVVAVVTETDKLGQDGVSRRPNPVAQIARELGLPLIQFESINQPEAITALSQYPADIGYCVAYGQLFKAATLESLSYPIFNLHFSLLPDYPGATPHLMPILNGDQQTGITLFKISPKLDAGPILTQARYKLTQNETGPELLQELTNLGILASLRALVDWRAGRRELTAIPAAKRSNSSASTGNYAPKLSKESGLINWQLPAVQIERQIRAFAGWPGSYFFLGAERVIIESAYLERGKLTIETVKSAGRSAQDLSSWLRQRPDRLTYLESTGKINL
;
A
#
# COMPACT_ATOMS: atom_id res chain seq x y z
N MET A 1 12.78 -11.00 27.67
CA MET A 1 11.63 -11.74 27.10
C MET A 1 11.58 -11.46 25.61
N PRO A 2 11.10 -12.39 24.76
CA PRO A 2 10.89 -12.08 23.35
C PRO A 2 9.96 -10.88 23.22
N THR A 3 10.26 -9.93 22.33
CA THR A 3 9.38 -8.78 22.09
C THR A 3 8.03 -9.29 21.58
N PRO A 4 6.90 -8.81 22.12
CA PRO A 4 5.59 -9.21 21.61
C PRO A 4 5.43 -8.79 20.15
N SER A 5 4.86 -9.69 19.35
CA SER A 5 4.49 -9.39 17.97
C SER A 5 3.32 -8.41 17.93
N ILE A 6 3.33 -7.50 16.95
CA ILE A 6 2.17 -6.65 16.69
C ILE A 6 0.99 -7.52 16.23
N VAL A 7 -0.14 -7.36 16.90
CA VAL A 7 -1.41 -7.96 16.53
C VAL A 7 -1.98 -7.22 15.34
N THR A 8 -2.31 -7.95 14.28
CA THR A 8 -2.93 -7.44 13.06
C THR A 8 -4.39 -7.88 12.95
N VAL A 9 -5.16 -7.21 12.09
CA VAL A 9 -6.52 -7.65 11.75
C VAL A 9 -6.52 -9.08 11.18
N PRO A 10 -7.57 -9.90 11.44
CA PRO A 10 -8.88 -9.54 12.01
C PRO A 10 -8.99 -9.78 13.53
N ALA A 11 -7.89 -9.70 14.28
CA ALA A 11 -7.91 -10.01 15.71
C ALA A 11 -8.93 -9.15 16.49
N LYS A 12 -9.82 -9.82 17.26
CA LYS A 12 -10.99 -9.18 17.89
C LYS A 12 -10.63 -8.17 18.97
N ASN A 13 -9.48 -8.32 19.63
CA ASN A 13 -9.00 -7.40 20.66
C ASN A 13 -8.75 -5.98 20.11
N LEU A 14 -8.51 -5.82 18.81
CA LEU A 14 -8.33 -4.52 18.18
C LEU A 14 -9.61 -3.67 18.14
N HIS A 15 -10.79 -4.28 18.32
CA HIS A 15 -12.08 -3.61 18.43
C HIS A 15 -12.66 -3.63 19.85
N GLN A 16 -11.85 -3.96 20.87
CA GLN A 16 -12.30 -4.02 22.26
C GLN A 16 -11.93 -2.73 23.01
N LEU A 17 -12.87 -2.23 23.82
CA LEU A 17 -12.62 -1.10 24.71
C LEU A 17 -11.58 -1.47 25.77
N SER A 18 -10.51 -0.69 25.81
CA SER A 18 -9.41 -0.88 26.74
C SER A 18 -9.77 -0.53 28.19
N GLN A 19 -9.35 -1.36 29.14
CA GLN A 19 -9.63 -1.14 30.56
C GLN A 19 -8.71 -0.09 31.19
N PRO A 20 -9.24 0.84 32.02
CA PRO A 20 -8.41 1.78 32.75
C PRO A 20 -7.47 1.08 33.74
N VAL A 21 -6.24 1.58 33.86
CA VAL A 21 -5.30 1.17 34.89
C VAL A 21 -5.65 1.85 36.21
N VAL A 22 -5.82 1.07 37.28
CA VAL A 22 -6.07 1.61 38.62
C VAL A 22 -4.75 2.00 39.27
N VAL A 23 -4.39 3.28 39.19
CA VAL A 23 -3.08 3.80 39.64
C VAL A 23 -2.89 3.66 41.15
N SER A 24 -3.97 3.69 41.94
CA SER A 24 -3.93 3.48 43.39
C SER A 24 -3.62 2.03 43.80
N ASP A 25 -3.74 1.07 42.88
CA ASP A 25 -3.33 -0.32 43.09
C ASP A 25 -1.88 -0.47 42.62
N THR A 26 -0.95 -0.53 43.58
CA THR A 26 0.49 -0.60 43.31
C THR A 26 0.88 -1.77 42.41
N LYS A 27 0.21 -2.92 42.53
CA LYS A 27 0.53 -4.09 41.67
C LYS A 27 0.11 -3.85 40.23
N ARG A 28 -1.09 -3.29 40.03
CA ARG A 28 -1.59 -2.96 38.68
C ARG A 28 -0.80 -1.82 38.04
N PHE A 29 -0.42 -0.82 38.83
CA PHE A 29 0.41 0.28 38.35
C PHE A 29 1.80 -0.21 37.94
N GLN A 30 2.46 -1.04 38.76
CA GLN A 30 3.76 -1.62 38.42
C GLN A 30 3.70 -2.48 37.15
N ALA A 31 2.67 -3.32 37.00
CA ALA A 31 2.47 -4.10 35.78
C ALA A 31 2.26 -3.22 34.53
N ALA A 32 1.60 -2.06 34.68
CA ALA A 32 1.44 -1.11 33.59
C ALA A 32 2.77 -0.44 33.19
N LEU A 33 3.66 -0.15 34.14
CA LEU A 33 5.00 0.37 33.85
C LEU A 33 5.84 -0.64 33.06
N GLU A 34 5.83 -1.91 33.47
CA GLU A 34 6.52 -2.99 32.75
C GLU A 34 5.95 -3.22 31.33
N ALA A 35 4.63 -3.08 31.18
CA ALA A 35 3.98 -3.13 29.88
C ALA A 35 4.41 -1.97 28.96
N LEU A 36 4.51 -0.74 29.48
CA LEU A 36 5.00 0.42 28.72
C LEU A 36 6.42 0.19 28.20
N ASP A 37 7.34 -0.30 29.04
CA ASP A 37 8.72 -0.61 28.60
C ASP A 37 8.73 -1.63 27.44
N THR A 38 7.87 -2.66 27.54
CA THR A 38 7.71 -3.67 26.49
C THR A 38 7.15 -3.07 25.21
N MET A 39 6.17 -2.17 25.32
CA MET A 39 5.56 -1.47 24.18
C MET A 39 6.56 -0.57 23.48
N VAL A 40 7.44 0.13 24.21
CA VAL A 40 8.50 0.97 23.60
C VAL A 40 9.41 0.12 22.72
N ILE A 41 9.81 -1.06 23.18
CA ILE A 41 10.65 -1.99 22.41
C ILE A 41 9.91 -2.44 21.15
N ALA A 42 8.64 -2.85 21.26
CA ALA A 42 7.83 -3.30 20.14
C ALA A 42 7.61 -2.20 19.10
N MET A 43 7.26 -0.98 19.53
CA MET A 43 7.06 0.20 18.68
C MET A 43 8.32 0.51 17.86
N ARG A 44 9.48 0.57 18.51
CA ARG A 44 10.76 0.86 17.86
C ARG A 44 11.17 -0.23 16.87
N GLN A 45 11.00 -1.51 17.24
CA GLN A 45 11.31 -2.64 16.34
C GLN A 45 10.40 -2.67 15.11
N ALA A 46 9.16 -2.24 15.26
CA ALA A 46 8.20 -2.11 14.16
C ALA A 46 8.35 -0.78 13.39
N HIS A 47 9.30 0.09 13.76
CA HIS A 47 9.49 1.43 13.20
C HIS A 47 8.21 2.31 13.26
N GLY A 48 7.39 2.14 14.29
CA GLY A 48 6.19 2.93 14.52
C GLY A 48 6.45 4.27 15.21
N LEU A 49 5.55 5.23 15.00
CA LEU A 49 5.54 6.51 15.71
C LEU A 49 4.79 6.44 17.05
N GLY A 50 3.89 5.46 17.16
CA GLY A 50 3.05 5.21 18.32
C GLY A 50 2.64 3.74 18.37
N LEU A 51 2.25 3.30 19.56
CA LEU A 51 1.69 1.99 19.81
C LEU A 51 0.75 2.00 21.01
N ALA A 52 -0.43 1.42 20.85
CA ALA A 52 -1.40 1.19 21.90
C ALA A 52 -1.35 -0.25 22.42
N ALA A 53 -1.62 -0.44 23.71
CA ALA A 53 -1.56 -1.76 24.38
C ALA A 53 -2.34 -2.88 23.67
N PRO A 54 -3.55 -2.65 23.12
CA PRO A 54 -4.29 -3.67 22.37
C PRO A 54 -3.51 -4.27 21.21
N GLN A 55 -2.61 -3.50 20.59
CA GLN A 55 -1.81 -3.95 19.45
C GLN A 55 -0.69 -4.93 19.84
N ILE A 56 -0.46 -5.15 21.13
CA ILE A 56 0.40 -6.24 21.64
C ILE A 56 -0.39 -7.25 22.49
N GLY A 57 -1.72 -7.24 22.34
CA GLY A 57 -2.63 -8.16 23.03
C GLY A 57 -2.97 -7.78 24.48
N LEU A 58 -2.60 -6.58 24.93
CA LEU A 58 -2.92 -6.11 26.28
C LEU A 58 -4.21 -5.27 26.29
N ASN A 59 -5.17 -5.67 27.12
CA ASN A 59 -6.42 -4.92 27.31
C ASN A 59 -6.26 -3.86 28.42
N GLN A 60 -5.43 -2.84 28.17
CA GLN A 60 -5.18 -1.73 29.11
C GLN A 60 -5.08 -0.40 28.37
N ARG A 61 -5.51 0.70 29.00
CA ARG A 61 -5.39 2.06 28.45
C ARG A 61 -3.96 2.60 28.56
N LEU A 62 -3.07 2.07 27.73
CA LEU A 62 -1.66 2.45 27.65
C LEU A 62 -1.30 2.81 26.22
N ILE A 63 -0.57 3.92 26.04
CA ILE A 63 0.04 4.28 24.76
C ILE A 63 1.49 4.68 24.97
N VAL A 64 2.33 4.34 23.99
CA VAL A 64 3.68 4.88 23.86
C VAL A 64 3.79 5.58 22.51
N ALA A 65 4.55 6.67 22.44
CA ALA A 65 4.78 7.37 21.18
C ALA A 65 6.06 8.17 21.23
N GLU A 66 6.78 8.23 20.12
CA GLU A 66 7.93 9.12 19.94
C GLU A 66 8.10 9.47 18.47
N TYR A 67 8.66 10.66 18.19
CA TYR A 67 9.02 11.03 16.83
C TYR A 67 10.26 11.91 16.83
N SER A 68 11.19 11.57 15.93
CA SER A 68 12.27 12.45 15.51
C SER A 68 12.67 12.06 14.09
N SER A 69 13.10 13.04 13.29
CA SER A 69 13.62 12.79 11.94
C SER A 69 14.79 13.73 11.63
N PRO A 70 15.60 13.48 10.60
CA PRO A 70 16.64 14.41 10.18
C PRO A 70 16.11 15.80 9.82
N SER A 71 14.88 15.88 9.28
CA SER A 71 14.21 17.13 8.92
C SER A 71 13.46 17.78 10.09
N ASP A 72 13.13 17.01 11.13
CA ASP A 72 12.59 17.50 12.39
C ASP A 72 13.27 16.79 13.59
N PRO A 73 14.48 17.24 13.98
CA PRO A 73 15.21 16.62 15.07
C PRO A 73 14.57 16.87 16.44
N GLN A 74 13.67 17.85 16.54
CA GLN A 74 13.05 18.24 17.81
C GLN A 74 11.76 17.44 18.08
N GLY A 75 11.01 17.08 17.02
CA GLY A 75 9.87 16.17 17.05
C GLY A 75 9.08 16.18 18.36
N PHE A 76 8.81 15.00 18.93
CA PHE A 76 8.38 14.89 20.31
C PHE A 76 9.07 13.71 21.02
N LYS A 77 9.48 13.97 22.26
CA LYS A 77 10.17 13.00 23.10
C LYS A 77 9.26 11.82 23.42
N LEU A 78 9.87 10.69 23.79
CA LEU A 78 9.15 9.50 24.23
C LEU A 78 8.09 9.83 25.28
N MET A 79 6.84 9.58 24.92
CA MET A 79 5.67 9.63 25.77
C MET A 79 5.30 8.21 26.19
N GLN A 80 5.05 8.03 27.48
CA GLN A 80 4.52 6.79 28.05
C GLN A 80 3.32 7.17 28.90
N LEU A 81 2.13 6.92 28.37
CA LEU A 81 0.90 7.54 28.88
C LEU A 81 -0.05 6.46 29.38
N ILE A 82 -0.50 6.63 30.63
CA ILE A 82 -1.44 5.76 31.31
C ILE A 82 -2.79 6.47 31.39
N ASN A 83 -3.86 5.75 31.03
CA ASN A 83 -5.22 6.30 30.95
C ASN A 83 -5.33 7.61 30.15
N PRO A 84 -4.73 7.71 28.95
CA PRO A 84 -4.80 8.94 28.17
C PRO A 84 -6.23 9.25 27.73
N SER A 85 -6.54 10.53 27.71
CA SER A 85 -7.77 11.11 27.16
C SER A 85 -7.46 12.48 26.56
N TYR A 86 -8.34 12.98 25.69
CA TYR A 86 -8.16 14.30 25.10
C TYR A 86 -9.47 15.07 24.96
N GLN A 87 -9.35 16.40 24.86
CA GLN A 87 -10.44 17.31 24.48
C GLN A 87 -9.95 18.23 23.36
N PRO A 88 -10.74 18.47 22.30
CA PRO A 88 -10.37 19.44 21.27
C PRO A 88 -10.31 20.84 21.87
N VAL A 89 -9.24 21.59 21.58
CA VAL A 89 -9.12 22.99 22.04
C VAL A 89 -9.99 23.92 21.21
N ARG A 90 -10.17 23.56 19.93
CA ARG A 90 -11.01 24.25 18.94
C ARG A 90 -11.57 23.24 17.96
N ALA A 91 -12.61 23.62 17.23
CA ALA A 91 -13.23 22.78 16.21
C ALA A 91 -12.39 22.60 14.93
N LYS A 92 -11.19 23.21 14.83
CA LYS A 92 -10.36 23.11 13.62
C LYS A 92 -9.76 21.71 13.50
N THR A 93 -10.00 21.08 12.36
CA THR A 93 -9.47 19.77 11.98
C THR A 93 -8.49 19.87 10.81
N VAL A 94 -7.71 18.81 10.61
CA VAL A 94 -6.82 18.60 9.47
C VAL A 94 -6.98 17.17 8.98
N ILE A 95 -6.94 16.99 7.66
CA ILE A 95 -6.91 15.66 7.03
C ILE A 95 -5.45 15.34 6.70
N ALA A 96 -4.97 14.19 7.16
CA ALA A 96 -3.62 13.74 6.87
C ALA A 96 -3.57 12.23 6.73
N SER A 97 -2.57 11.73 6.00
CA SER A 97 -2.37 10.29 5.79
C SER A 97 -1.92 9.62 7.09
N GLU A 98 -2.58 8.52 7.46
CA GLU A 98 -2.24 7.68 8.60
C GLU A 98 -2.09 6.21 8.17
N GLY A 99 -0.95 5.60 8.53
CA GLY A 99 -0.77 4.15 8.56
C GLY A 99 -0.95 3.60 9.97
N CYS A 100 -1.11 2.28 10.09
CA CYS A 100 -1.27 1.61 11.38
C CYS A 100 -0.50 0.29 11.39
N LEU A 101 0.24 -0.01 12.46
CA LEU A 101 1.00 -1.26 12.57
C LEU A 101 0.11 -2.51 12.57
N SER A 102 -1.16 -2.39 12.96
CA SER A 102 -2.16 -3.47 12.92
C SER A 102 -2.86 -3.62 11.56
N LEU A 103 -2.60 -2.69 10.63
CA LEU A 103 -3.15 -2.64 9.26
C LEU A 103 -2.03 -2.33 8.26
N PRO A 104 -1.07 -3.25 8.09
CA PRO A 104 0.15 -2.95 7.36
C PRO A 104 -0.06 -2.78 5.85
N GLY A 105 0.79 -1.95 5.24
CA GLY A 105 0.94 -1.83 3.80
C GLY A 105 0.03 -0.80 3.10
N PHE A 106 -0.79 -0.07 3.85
CA PHE A 106 -1.58 1.04 3.31
C PHE A 106 -1.77 2.16 4.33
N GLU A 107 -2.14 3.33 3.81
CA GLU A 107 -2.49 4.49 4.60
C GLU A 107 -3.86 5.02 4.17
N LEU A 108 -4.54 5.72 5.08
CA LEU A 108 -5.82 6.36 4.82
C LEU A 108 -5.79 7.84 5.23
N PRO A 109 -6.48 8.74 4.49
CA PRO A 109 -6.67 10.11 4.92
C PRO A 109 -7.65 10.15 6.10
N ILE A 110 -7.15 10.52 7.28
CA ILE A 110 -7.95 10.63 8.50
C ILE A 110 -8.05 12.09 8.92
N GLU A 111 -9.27 12.49 9.27
CA GLU A 111 -9.55 13.80 9.85
C GLU A 111 -9.30 13.76 11.36
N ARG A 112 -8.46 14.68 11.84
CA ARG A 112 -8.08 14.84 13.25
C ARG A 112 -8.22 16.27 13.70
N TYR A 113 -8.45 16.48 15.00
CA TYR A 113 -8.29 17.82 15.57
C TYR A 113 -6.83 18.22 15.50
N GLU A 114 -6.56 19.41 14.98
CA GLU A 114 -5.19 19.93 14.85
C GLU A 114 -4.56 20.20 16.23
N GLN A 115 -5.40 20.50 17.23
CA GLN A 115 -4.96 20.85 18.59
C GLN A 115 -5.88 20.24 19.64
N ILE A 116 -5.26 19.52 20.58
CA ILE A 116 -5.97 18.81 21.64
C ILE A 116 -5.32 19.10 22.99
N LYS A 117 -6.14 19.24 24.03
CA LYS A 117 -5.70 19.21 25.42
C LYS A 117 -5.69 17.76 25.86
N VAL A 118 -4.50 17.21 26.11
CA VAL A 118 -4.31 15.83 26.56
C VAL A 118 -4.32 15.78 28.08
N THR A 119 -4.91 14.73 28.65
CA THR A 119 -4.82 14.39 30.08
C THR A 119 -4.39 12.93 30.19
N ALA A 120 -3.31 12.67 30.90
CA ALA A 120 -2.81 11.31 31.13
C ALA A 120 -2.04 11.22 32.46
N THR A 121 -2.05 10.03 33.06
CA THR A 121 -1.12 9.68 34.14
C THR A 121 0.25 9.34 33.55
N GLN A 122 1.31 9.90 34.14
CA GLN A 122 2.70 9.63 33.75
C GLN A 122 3.28 8.46 34.56
N THR A 123 4.50 8.04 34.23
CA THR A 123 5.21 6.96 34.91
C THR A 123 5.55 7.26 36.38
N ASP A 124 5.55 8.53 36.78
CA ASP A 124 5.68 8.97 38.18
C ASP A 124 4.36 8.91 38.98
N GLY A 125 3.27 8.45 38.34
CA GLY A 125 1.93 8.36 38.92
C GLY A 125 1.16 9.69 38.93
N GLN A 126 1.76 10.80 38.49
CA GLN A 126 1.11 12.10 38.46
C GLN A 126 0.26 12.28 37.20
N VAL A 127 -0.92 12.87 37.36
CA VAL A 127 -1.76 13.28 36.23
C VAL A 127 -1.21 14.59 35.68
N ARG A 128 -0.94 14.63 34.37
CA ARG A 128 -0.50 15.84 33.68
C ARG A 128 -1.46 16.20 32.56
N GLN A 129 -1.52 17.51 32.31
CA GLN A 129 -2.25 18.08 31.18
C GLN A 129 -1.32 18.94 30.35
N TRP A 130 -1.41 18.82 29.03
CA TRP A 130 -0.65 19.65 28.11
C TRP A 130 -1.41 19.83 26.79
N LEU A 131 -0.91 20.75 25.97
CA LEU A 131 -1.45 21.04 24.66
C LEU A 131 -0.58 20.33 23.61
N ALA A 132 -1.15 19.34 22.93
CA ALA A 132 -0.52 18.69 21.79
C ALA A 132 -1.01 19.35 20.49
N ARG A 133 -0.13 19.44 19.49
CA ARG A 133 -0.41 20.06 18.19
C ARG A 133 0.08 19.19 17.04
N ASP A 134 -0.50 19.40 15.86
CA ASP A 134 -0.01 18.86 14.59
C ASP A 134 0.25 17.35 14.66
N LEU A 135 1.49 16.90 14.43
CA LEU A 135 1.85 15.48 14.42
C LEU A 135 1.64 14.80 15.78
N GLU A 136 2.02 15.46 16.88
CA GLU A 136 1.84 14.93 18.23
C GLU A 136 0.35 14.73 18.53
N ALA A 137 -0.48 15.73 18.21
CA ALA A 137 -1.93 15.64 18.39
C ALA A 137 -2.53 14.49 17.56
N ARG A 138 -2.06 14.31 16.33
CA ARG A 138 -2.51 13.23 15.45
C ARG A 138 -2.15 11.85 16.00
N VAL A 139 -0.89 11.63 16.39
CA VAL A 139 -0.44 10.33 16.93
C VAL A 139 -1.20 10.00 18.22
N ILE A 140 -1.34 10.94 19.15
CA ILE A 140 -2.09 10.69 20.39
C ILE A 140 -3.56 10.34 20.11
N GLN A 141 -4.23 11.05 19.19
CA GLN A 141 -5.60 10.70 18.78
C GLN A 141 -5.67 9.30 18.16
N HIS A 142 -4.70 8.94 17.30
CA HIS A 142 -4.63 7.60 16.70
C HIS A 142 -4.49 6.50 17.75
N GLU A 143 -3.56 6.64 18.69
CA GLU A 143 -3.36 5.62 19.72
C GLU A 143 -4.55 5.53 20.68
N ILE A 144 -5.22 6.65 20.96
CA ILE A 144 -6.46 6.65 21.75
C ILE A 144 -7.60 5.94 21.01
N ASP A 145 -7.70 6.03 19.68
CA ASP A 145 -8.69 5.25 18.92
C ASP A 145 -8.53 3.75 19.16
N HIS A 146 -7.30 3.25 19.16
CA HIS A 146 -7.02 1.85 19.47
C HIS A 146 -7.47 1.47 20.88
N LEU A 147 -7.29 2.37 21.86
CA LEU A 147 -7.82 2.16 23.20
C LEU A 147 -9.35 2.12 23.24
N ASP A 148 -9.98 2.83 22.31
CA ASP A 148 -11.43 2.93 22.16
C ASP A 148 -12.01 1.84 21.24
N GLY A 149 -11.18 0.90 20.78
CA GLY A 149 -11.60 -0.20 19.90
C GLY A 149 -11.92 0.26 18.47
N GLN A 150 -11.31 1.36 18.02
CA GLN A 150 -11.55 1.95 16.72
C GLN A 150 -10.27 1.91 15.86
N LEU A 151 -10.41 1.48 14.61
CA LEU A 151 -9.33 1.47 13.63
C LEU A 151 -9.43 2.65 12.66
N ILE A 152 -8.33 2.94 11.95
CA ILE A 152 -8.33 3.96 10.88
C ILE A 152 -9.35 3.66 9.78
N THR A 153 -9.68 2.38 9.54
CA THR A 153 -10.73 1.98 8.60
C THR A 153 -12.13 2.38 9.08
N ASP A 154 -12.41 2.25 10.38
CA ASP A 154 -13.69 2.69 10.96
C ASP A 154 -13.82 4.22 10.91
N ARG A 155 -12.73 4.96 11.13
CA ARG A 155 -12.72 6.43 11.01
C ARG A 155 -12.88 6.91 9.56
N ALA A 156 -12.15 6.31 8.63
CA ALA A 156 -12.18 6.72 7.23
C ALA A 156 -13.54 6.43 6.55
N ILE A 157 -14.27 5.44 7.06
CA ILE A 157 -15.52 4.94 6.49
C ILE A 157 -16.54 4.73 7.63
N PRO A 158 -17.26 5.78 8.08
CA PRO A 158 -18.20 5.65 9.20
C PRO A 158 -19.34 4.64 9.00
N GLU A 159 -19.69 4.31 7.76
CA GLU A 159 -20.75 3.33 7.44
C GLU A 159 -20.22 1.89 7.24
N LEU A 160 -18.99 1.60 7.68
CA LEU A 160 -18.31 0.33 7.40
C LEU A 160 -19.02 -0.90 7.98
N ASP A 161 -19.82 -0.73 9.03
CA ASP A 161 -20.56 -1.85 9.64
C ASP A 161 -21.43 -2.60 8.63
N ARG A 162 -21.87 -1.94 7.55
CA ARG A 162 -22.62 -2.57 6.45
C ARG A 162 -21.80 -3.55 5.60
N LEU A 163 -20.47 -3.43 5.63
CA LEU A 163 -19.54 -4.36 4.99
C LEU A 163 -19.01 -5.43 5.94
N LYS A 164 -19.04 -5.23 7.27
CA LYS A 164 -18.48 -6.18 8.25
C LYS A 164 -19.12 -7.58 8.17
N SER A 165 -20.37 -7.70 7.71
CA SER A 165 -21.03 -8.99 7.50
C SER A 165 -20.87 -9.56 6.09
N ALA A 166 -20.28 -8.80 5.16
CA ALA A 166 -20.10 -9.24 3.78
C ALA A 166 -19.06 -10.35 3.72
N ARG A 167 -19.40 -11.47 3.09
CA ARG A 167 -18.48 -12.60 2.88
C ARG A 167 -17.72 -12.40 1.58
N VAL A 168 -16.40 -12.35 1.67
CA VAL A 168 -15.52 -12.00 0.55
C VAL A 168 -14.57 -13.15 0.25
N ILE A 169 -14.43 -13.49 -1.03
CA ILE A 169 -13.28 -14.26 -1.52
C ILE A 169 -12.29 -13.26 -2.10
N PHE A 170 -11.07 -13.32 -1.60
CA PHE A 170 -10.00 -12.43 -2.05
C PHE A 170 -9.17 -13.10 -3.15
N PHE A 171 -8.85 -12.37 -4.22
CA PHE A 171 -7.98 -12.82 -5.31
C PHE A 171 -6.82 -11.83 -5.49
N GLY A 172 -5.59 -12.29 -5.33
CA GLY A 172 -4.40 -11.45 -5.51
C GLY A 172 -3.11 -12.14 -5.11
N SER A 173 -1.95 -11.61 -5.50
CA SER A 173 -0.69 -12.38 -5.39
C SER A 173 0.58 -11.60 -5.07
N ASN A 174 0.53 -10.27 -4.97
CA ASN A 174 1.70 -9.45 -4.68
C ASN A 174 1.53 -8.62 -3.40
N HIS A 175 2.52 -7.79 -3.08
CA HIS A 175 2.50 -6.96 -1.87
C HIS A 175 1.35 -5.94 -1.88
N ILE A 176 0.95 -5.44 -3.04
CA ILE A 176 -0.22 -4.55 -3.19
C ILE A 176 -1.51 -5.31 -2.86
N SER A 177 -1.65 -6.53 -3.37
CA SER A 177 -2.76 -7.41 -2.99
C SER A 177 -2.76 -7.71 -1.49
N ALA A 178 -1.59 -7.90 -0.88
CA ALA A 178 -1.49 -8.12 0.57
C ALA A 178 -2.01 -6.92 1.38
N SER A 179 -1.68 -5.68 1.00
CA SER A 179 -2.26 -4.48 1.62
C SER A 179 -3.78 -4.44 1.50
N CYS A 180 -4.31 -4.77 0.32
CA CYS A 180 -5.76 -4.84 0.10
C CYS A 180 -6.42 -5.95 0.93
N LEU A 181 -5.75 -7.08 1.13
CA LEU A 181 -6.25 -8.17 1.99
C LEU A 181 -6.35 -7.71 3.44
N TYR A 182 -5.35 -7.01 3.99
CA TYR A 182 -5.45 -6.43 5.33
C TYR A 182 -6.63 -5.46 5.46
N ALA A 183 -6.83 -4.58 4.48
CA ALA A 183 -7.99 -3.71 4.47
C ALA A 183 -9.31 -4.50 4.49
N LEU A 184 -9.43 -5.59 3.72
CA LEU A 184 -10.64 -6.42 3.73
C LEU A 184 -10.82 -7.22 5.02
N LEU A 185 -9.73 -7.70 5.64
CA LEU A 185 -9.78 -8.38 6.94
C LEU A 185 -10.26 -7.45 8.05
N ALA A 186 -9.98 -6.15 7.94
CA ALA A 186 -10.47 -5.14 8.87
C ALA A 186 -11.96 -4.82 8.69
N THR A 187 -12.50 -5.07 7.50
CA THR A 187 -13.75 -4.44 7.06
C THR A 187 -14.84 -5.43 6.60
N THR A 188 -14.49 -6.70 6.43
CA THR A 188 -15.36 -7.77 5.87
C THR A 188 -15.04 -9.13 6.48
N GLN A 189 -15.82 -10.16 6.13
CA GLN A 189 -15.50 -11.56 6.43
C GLN A 189 -14.81 -12.21 5.24
N VAL A 190 -13.47 -12.28 5.26
CA VAL A 190 -12.72 -13.00 4.22
C VAL A 190 -12.88 -14.50 4.45
N VAL A 191 -13.66 -15.17 3.58
CA VAL A 191 -13.99 -16.60 3.72
C VAL A 191 -13.01 -17.52 2.98
N ALA A 192 -12.30 -16.99 1.99
CA ALA A 192 -11.19 -17.67 1.33
C ALA A 192 -10.23 -16.68 0.67
N VAL A 193 -8.98 -17.10 0.51
CA VAL A 193 -7.92 -16.38 -0.17
C VAL A 193 -7.43 -17.21 -1.34
N VAL A 194 -7.50 -16.64 -2.55
CA VAL A 194 -7.07 -17.23 -3.80
C VAL A 194 -5.83 -16.50 -4.31
N THR A 195 -4.75 -17.25 -4.54
CA THR A 195 -3.48 -16.65 -4.95
C THR A 195 -2.68 -17.60 -5.85
N GLU A 196 -1.75 -17.06 -6.63
CA GLU A 196 -0.78 -17.85 -7.38
C GLU A 196 0.12 -18.67 -6.45
N THR A 197 0.66 -19.77 -6.96
CA THR A 197 1.67 -20.57 -6.27
C THR A 197 2.97 -19.78 -6.04
N ASP A 198 3.74 -20.20 -5.04
CA ASP A 198 5.03 -19.57 -4.72
C ASP A 198 5.96 -19.62 -5.95
N LYS A 199 6.58 -18.48 -6.29
CA LYS A 199 7.46 -18.39 -7.46
C LYS A 199 8.84 -18.92 -7.10
N LEU A 200 9.47 -19.61 -8.04
CA LEU A 200 10.88 -19.98 -7.91
C LEU A 200 11.75 -18.71 -7.77
N GLY A 201 12.69 -18.77 -6.85
CA GLY A 201 13.77 -17.80 -6.68
C GLY A 201 14.67 -17.76 -7.90
N GLN A 202 15.54 -16.75 -7.97
CA GLN A 202 16.45 -16.60 -9.11
C GLN A 202 17.50 -17.72 -9.18
N ASP A 203 17.73 -18.42 -8.08
CA ASP A 203 18.60 -19.60 -7.95
C ASP A 203 17.93 -20.89 -8.47
N GLY A 204 16.64 -20.85 -8.81
CA GLY A 204 15.88 -22.02 -9.27
C GLY A 204 15.56 -23.04 -8.18
N VAL A 205 15.95 -22.78 -6.93
CA VAL A 205 15.80 -23.72 -5.80
C VAL A 205 14.97 -23.09 -4.68
N SER A 206 15.32 -21.88 -4.24
CA SER A 206 14.53 -21.17 -3.24
C SER A 206 13.13 -20.87 -3.79
N ARG A 207 12.11 -20.84 -2.92
CA ARG A 207 10.79 -20.32 -3.27
C ARG A 207 10.64 -18.96 -2.63
N ARG A 208 10.27 -17.95 -3.42
CA ARG A 208 9.84 -16.66 -2.88
C ARG A 208 8.38 -16.82 -2.44
N PRO A 209 8.10 -16.75 -1.13
CA PRO A 209 6.75 -16.93 -0.64
C PRO A 209 5.86 -15.83 -1.22
N ASN A 210 4.68 -16.22 -1.67
CA ASN A 210 3.67 -15.27 -2.08
C ASN A 210 3.15 -14.51 -0.84
N PRO A 211 3.23 -13.18 -0.79
CA PRO A 211 2.89 -12.41 0.41
C PRO A 211 1.43 -12.60 0.84
N VAL A 212 0.51 -12.83 -0.11
CA VAL A 212 -0.89 -13.13 0.19
C VAL A 212 -1.05 -14.53 0.79
N ALA A 213 -0.29 -15.52 0.27
CA ALA A 213 -0.30 -16.88 0.82
C ALA A 213 0.29 -16.92 2.24
N GLN A 214 1.32 -16.10 2.50
CA GLN A 214 1.91 -15.98 3.83
C GLN A 214 0.88 -15.48 4.85
N ILE A 215 0.19 -14.38 4.55
CA ILE A 215 -0.87 -13.83 5.42
C ILE A 215 -1.95 -14.89 5.68
N ALA A 216 -2.42 -15.57 4.63
CA ALA A 216 -3.44 -16.60 4.78
C ALA A 216 -3.00 -17.74 5.71
N ARG A 217 -1.76 -18.20 5.60
CA ARG A 217 -1.21 -19.25 6.49
C ARG A 217 -1.04 -18.76 7.92
N GLU A 218 -0.48 -17.57 8.11
CA GLU A 218 -0.24 -16.97 9.43
C GLU A 218 -1.55 -16.74 10.20
N LEU A 219 -2.61 -16.35 9.50
CA LEU A 219 -3.93 -16.09 10.10
C LEU A 219 -4.88 -17.30 10.06
N GLY A 220 -4.44 -18.44 9.51
CA GLY A 220 -5.26 -19.65 9.39
C GLY A 220 -6.47 -19.50 8.46
N LEU A 221 -6.39 -18.62 7.46
CA LEU A 221 -7.43 -18.43 6.46
C LEU A 221 -7.41 -19.57 5.43
N PRO A 222 -8.58 -19.99 4.89
CA PRO A 222 -8.63 -20.94 3.80
C PRO A 222 -7.84 -20.43 2.58
N LEU A 223 -6.72 -21.10 2.29
CA LEU A 223 -5.82 -20.75 1.19
C LEU A 223 -6.07 -21.69 0.01
N ILE A 224 -6.35 -21.08 -1.14
CA ILE A 224 -6.68 -21.78 -2.38
C ILE A 224 -5.67 -21.37 -3.46
N GLN A 225 -5.05 -22.37 -4.08
CA GLN A 225 -4.05 -22.16 -5.13
C GLN A 225 -4.31 -23.16 -6.27
N PHE A 226 -4.49 -22.63 -7.49
CA PHE A 226 -4.70 -23.42 -8.69
C PHE A 226 -3.71 -23.02 -9.77
N GLU A 227 -3.37 -23.97 -10.64
CA GLU A 227 -2.62 -23.68 -11.86
C GLU A 227 -3.45 -22.77 -12.79
N SER A 228 -4.75 -23.06 -12.93
CA SER A 228 -5.70 -22.25 -13.68
C SER A 228 -7.00 -22.03 -12.91
N ILE A 229 -7.44 -20.78 -12.80
CA ILE A 229 -8.73 -20.39 -12.21
C ILE A 229 -9.92 -20.89 -13.04
N ASN A 230 -9.66 -21.34 -14.27
CA ASN A 230 -10.65 -21.81 -15.22
C ASN A 230 -10.78 -23.34 -15.27
N GLN A 231 -10.01 -24.09 -14.47
CA GLN A 231 -10.13 -25.54 -14.42
C GLN A 231 -11.36 -25.97 -13.58
N PRO A 232 -12.02 -27.11 -13.90
CA PRO A 232 -13.25 -27.54 -13.20
C PRO A 232 -13.10 -27.67 -11.68
N GLU A 233 -11.94 -28.10 -11.21
CA GLU A 233 -11.63 -28.23 -9.78
C GLU A 233 -11.61 -26.86 -9.09
N ALA A 234 -11.10 -25.83 -9.77
CA ALA A 234 -11.08 -24.47 -9.24
C ALA A 234 -12.49 -23.91 -9.09
N ILE A 235 -13.32 -24.09 -10.12
CA ILE A 235 -14.72 -23.69 -10.11
C ILE A 235 -15.48 -24.38 -8.98
N THR A 236 -15.30 -25.70 -8.86
CA THR A 236 -15.96 -26.52 -7.82
C THR A 236 -15.57 -26.03 -6.43
N ALA A 237 -14.27 -25.84 -6.16
CA ALA A 237 -13.79 -25.37 -4.88
C ALA A 237 -14.33 -23.97 -4.53
N LEU A 238 -14.30 -23.02 -5.48
CA LEU A 238 -14.82 -21.66 -5.27
C LEU A 238 -16.33 -21.63 -4.99
N SER A 239 -17.09 -22.55 -5.59
CA SER A 239 -18.54 -22.66 -5.37
C SER A 239 -18.91 -23.15 -3.96
N GLN A 240 -17.98 -23.77 -3.23
CA GLN A 240 -18.22 -24.28 -1.87
C GLN A 240 -18.17 -23.17 -0.82
N TYR A 241 -17.54 -22.04 -1.13
CA TYR A 241 -17.43 -20.92 -0.20
C TYR A 241 -18.65 -19.99 -0.35
N PRO A 242 -19.37 -19.71 0.74
CA PRO A 242 -20.54 -18.86 0.68
C PRO A 242 -20.07 -17.40 0.63
N ALA A 243 -19.87 -16.88 -0.58
CA ALA A 243 -19.42 -15.51 -0.81
C ALA A 243 -20.54 -14.64 -1.35
N ASP A 244 -20.51 -13.37 -0.96
CA ASP A 244 -21.39 -12.35 -1.53
C ASP A 244 -20.66 -11.58 -2.65
N ILE A 245 -19.33 -11.47 -2.54
CA ILE A 245 -18.47 -10.68 -3.41
C ILE A 245 -17.11 -11.39 -3.59
N GLY A 246 -16.59 -11.41 -4.81
CA GLY A 246 -15.17 -11.62 -5.06
C GLY A 246 -14.44 -10.27 -5.15
N TYR A 247 -13.32 -10.11 -4.44
CA TYR A 247 -12.46 -8.92 -4.55
C TYR A 247 -11.13 -9.31 -5.18
N CYS A 248 -10.87 -8.81 -6.37
CA CYS A 248 -9.69 -9.12 -7.17
C CYS A 248 -8.77 -7.89 -7.27
N VAL A 249 -7.48 -8.10 -7.09
CA VAL A 249 -6.46 -7.07 -7.31
C VAL A 249 -5.13 -7.73 -7.62
N ALA A 250 -4.54 -7.37 -8.76
CA ALA A 250 -3.26 -7.91 -9.21
C ALA A 250 -3.17 -9.46 -9.15
N TYR A 251 -4.25 -10.13 -9.55
CA TYR A 251 -4.28 -11.57 -9.76
C TYR A 251 -3.97 -11.88 -11.24
N GLY A 252 -2.93 -12.67 -11.49
CA GLY A 252 -2.36 -12.79 -12.84
C GLY A 252 -3.12 -13.69 -13.82
N GLN A 253 -4.27 -14.24 -13.42
CA GLN A 253 -5.06 -15.15 -14.25
C GLN A 253 -6.35 -14.50 -14.75
N LEU A 254 -6.70 -14.78 -16.00
CA LEU A 254 -7.92 -14.29 -16.63
C LEU A 254 -9.10 -15.22 -16.35
N PHE A 255 -10.24 -14.65 -15.97
CA PHE A 255 -11.49 -15.38 -15.75
C PHE A 255 -12.26 -15.54 -17.07
N LYS A 256 -12.53 -16.78 -17.48
CA LYS A 256 -13.36 -17.10 -18.65
C LYS A 256 -14.85 -17.02 -18.29
N ALA A 257 -15.69 -16.90 -19.32
CA ALA A 257 -17.15 -16.83 -19.18
C ALA A 257 -17.71 -17.98 -18.32
N ALA A 258 -17.34 -19.22 -18.63
CA ALA A 258 -17.78 -20.39 -17.87
C ALA A 258 -17.47 -20.30 -16.36
N THR A 259 -16.29 -19.78 -15.99
CA THR A 259 -15.93 -19.54 -14.59
C THR A 259 -16.82 -18.47 -13.98
N LEU A 260 -16.99 -17.32 -14.63
CA LEU A 260 -17.80 -16.22 -14.10
C LEU A 260 -19.29 -16.59 -13.97
N GLU A 261 -19.83 -17.36 -14.92
CA GLU A 261 -21.23 -17.81 -14.94
C GLU A 261 -21.52 -18.88 -13.89
N SER A 262 -20.50 -19.65 -13.48
CA SER A 262 -20.64 -20.68 -12.45
C SER A 262 -20.71 -20.15 -11.02
N LEU A 263 -20.31 -18.89 -10.80
CA LEU A 263 -20.25 -18.28 -9.46
C LEU A 263 -21.53 -17.47 -9.17
N SER A 264 -22.07 -17.63 -7.97
CA SER A 264 -23.29 -16.93 -7.53
C SER A 264 -23.07 -15.48 -7.10
N TYR A 265 -21.83 -14.99 -7.18
CA TYR A 265 -21.42 -13.66 -6.72
C TYR A 265 -20.62 -12.93 -7.81
N PRO A 266 -20.70 -11.59 -7.89
CA PRO A 266 -19.85 -10.81 -8.78
C PRO A 266 -18.41 -10.76 -8.25
N ILE A 267 -17.44 -10.73 -9.17
CA ILE A 267 -16.05 -10.42 -8.85
C ILE A 267 -15.76 -8.97 -9.28
N PHE A 268 -15.32 -8.14 -8.35
CA PHE A 268 -14.86 -6.78 -8.60
C PHE A 268 -13.34 -6.74 -8.65
N ASN A 269 -12.77 -6.19 -9.72
CA ASN A 269 -11.33 -5.98 -9.85
C ASN A 269 -10.96 -4.52 -9.59
N LEU A 270 -9.96 -4.28 -8.75
CA LEU A 270 -9.32 -2.99 -8.56
C LEU A 270 -8.20 -2.83 -9.59
N HIS A 271 -8.37 -1.90 -10.52
CA HIS A 271 -7.44 -1.59 -11.59
C HIS A 271 -6.81 -0.21 -11.39
N PHE A 272 -5.51 -0.08 -11.64
CA PHE A 272 -4.73 1.13 -11.35
C PHE A 272 -4.63 2.08 -12.55
N SER A 273 -5.75 2.31 -13.23
CA SER A 273 -5.95 3.41 -14.18
C SER A 273 -7.41 3.86 -14.21
N LEU A 274 -7.68 4.95 -14.93
CA LEU A 274 -9.03 5.40 -15.25
C LEU A 274 -9.51 4.71 -16.55
N LEU A 275 -10.12 3.52 -16.44
CA LEU A 275 -10.70 2.84 -17.61
C LEU A 275 -11.66 3.78 -18.38
N PRO A 276 -11.68 3.74 -19.73
CA PRO A 276 -11.06 2.76 -20.63
C PRO A 276 -9.57 2.95 -20.90
N ASP A 277 -8.89 3.88 -20.22
CA ASP A 277 -7.47 4.13 -20.44
C ASP A 277 -6.62 3.04 -19.79
N TYR A 278 -5.62 2.55 -20.53
CA TYR A 278 -4.63 1.57 -20.06
C TYR A 278 -5.16 0.23 -19.50
N PRO A 279 -6.09 -0.50 -20.17
CA PRO A 279 -6.30 -1.92 -19.86
C PRO A 279 -5.00 -2.72 -19.96
N GLY A 280 -4.81 -3.72 -19.10
CA GLY A 280 -3.65 -4.60 -19.11
C GLY A 280 -2.91 -4.74 -17.77
N ALA A 281 -1.67 -5.20 -17.84
CA ALA A 281 -0.95 -5.74 -16.69
C ALA A 281 -0.17 -4.71 -15.86
N THR A 282 0.22 -3.57 -16.45
CA THR A 282 1.03 -2.55 -15.76
C THR A 282 0.44 -1.13 -15.88
N PRO A 283 -0.87 -0.96 -15.64
CA PRO A 283 -1.61 0.27 -15.97
C PRO A 283 -1.05 1.54 -15.31
N HIS A 284 -0.59 1.45 -14.06
CA HIS A 284 -0.04 2.57 -13.29
C HIS A 284 1.23 3.19 -13.91
N LEU A 285 1.98 2.44 -14.73
CA LEU A 285 3.22 2.93 -15.34
C LEU A 285 2.97 3.79 -16.57
N MET A 286 1.88 3.52 -17.30
CA MET A 286 1.59 4.19 -18.57
C MET A 286 1.42 5.71 -18.45
N PRO A 287 0.71 6.24 -17.42
CA PRO A 287 0.64 7.68 -17.19
C PRO A 287 2.01 8.35 -17.04
N ILE A 288 2.97 7.69 -16.37
CA ILE A 288 4.33 8.22 -16.21
C ILE A 288 5.05 8.21 -17.56
N LEU A 289 5.03 7.08 -18.27
CA LEU A 289 5.68 6.91 -19.57
C LEU A 289 5.16 7.93 -20.61
N ASN A 290 3.85 8.14 -20.64
CA ASN A 290 3.20 9.05 -21.59
C ASN A 290 3.26 10.52 -21.15
N GLY A 291 3.56 10.80 -19.87
CA GLY A 291 3.56 12.15 -19.31
C GLY A 291 2.16 12.72 -19.08
N ASP A 292 1.23 11.85 -18.72
CA ASP A 292 -0.13 12.24 -18.41
C ASP A 292 -0.14 13.15 -17.16
N GLN A 293 -1.17 14.00 -17.08
CA GLN A 293 -1.35 14.91 -15.95
C GLN A 293 -2.18 14.28 -14.83
N GLN A 294 -2.88 13.19 -15.13
CA GLN A 294 -3.75 12.49 -14.20
C GLN A 294 -3.79 11.01 -14.52
N THR A 295 -4.07 10.23 -13.50
CA THR A 295 -4.46 8.82 -13.58
C THR A 295 -5.49 8.56 -12.49
N GLY A 296 -5.61 7.34 -12.02
CA GLY A 296 -6.49 6.99 -10.92
C GLY A 296 -6.65 5.48 -10.80
N ILE A 297 -7.74 5.11 -10.16
CA ILE A 297 -8.17 3.73 -10.02
C ILE A 297 -9.56 3.55 -10.61
N THR A 298 -9.85 2.32 -10.99
CA THR A 298 -11.19 1.86 -11.37
C THR A 298 -11.50 0.57 -10.63
N LEU A 299 -12.59 0.55 -9.89
CA LEU A 299 -13.18 -0.70 -9.40
C LEU A 299 -14.32 -1.08 -10.36
N PHE A 300 -14.24 -2.24 -10.99
CA PHE A 300 -15.23 -2.68 -11.98
C PHE A 300 -15.55 -4.17 -11.81
N LYS A 301 -16.76 -4.58 -12.22
CA LYS A 301 -17.14 -5.99 -12.24
C LYS A 301 -16.43 -6.68 -13.40
N ILE A 302 -15.68 -7.76 -13.14
CA ILE A 302 -14.96 -8.50 -14.17
C ILE A 302 -15.94 -9.02 -15.23
N SER A 303 -15.49 -8.99 -16.49
CA SER A 303 -16.14 -9.63 -17.63
C SER A 303 -15.12 -10.54 -18.34
N PRO A 304 -15.55 -11.44 -19.25
CA PRO A 304 -14.61 -12.27 -20.02
C PRO A 304 -13.62 -11.46 -20.85
N LYS A 305 -13.98 -10.23 -21.23
CA LYS A 305 -13.09 -9.31 -21.95
C LYS A 305 -12.24 -8.55 -20.92
N LEU A 306 -10.93 -8.54 -21.18
CA LEU A 306 -9.91 -7.88 -20.34
C LEU A 306 -10.30 -6.43 -20.05
N ASP A 307 -10.41 -6.11 -18.76
CA ASP A 307 -10.66 -4.77 -18.22
C ASP A 307 -11.80 -4.01 -18.92
N ALA A 308 -12.84 -4.75 -19.32
CA ALA A 308 -13.95 -4.23 -20.13
C ALA A 308 -15.33 -4.32 -19.46
N GLY A 309 -15.37 -4.72 -18.19
CA GLY A 309 -16.62 -4.90 -17.45
C GLY A 309 -17.13 -3.60 -16.81
N PRO A 310 -18.41 -3.55 -16.41
CA PRO A 310 -19.03 -2.31 -15.96
C PRO A 310 -18.41 -1.79 -14.65
N ILE A 311 -18.23 -0.47 -14.58
CA ILE A 311 -17.54 0.26 -13.53
C ILE A 311 -18.46 0.46 -12.34
N LEU A 312 -17.94 0.17 -11.15
CA LEU A 312 -18.59 0.51 -9.89
C LEU A 312 -18.14 1.88 -9.38
N THR A 313 -16.84 2.18 -9.44
CA THR A 313 -16.31 3.50 -9.09
C THR A 313 -14.98 3.80 -9.79
N GLN A 314 -14.68 5.09 -9.92
CA GLN A 314 -13.36 5.60 -10.27
C GLN A 314 -12.96 6.69 -9.29
N ALA A 315 -11.67 6.75 -8.97
CA ALA A 315 -11.11 7.85 -8.20
C ALA A 315 -9.88 8.39 -8.94
N ARG A 316 -9.79 9.70 -9.07
CA ARG A 316 -8.72 10.38 -9.83
C ARG A 316 -7.53 10.70 -8.93
N TYR A 317 -6.34 10.63 -9.50
CA TYR A 317 -5.08 11.04 -8.91
C TYR A 317 -4.39 12.03 -9.84
N LYS A 318 -3.95 13.18 -9.31
CA LYS A 318 -3.22 14.20 -10.06
C LYS A 318 -1.72 13.93 -9.91
N LEU A 319 -1.03 13.77 -11.03
CA LEU A 319 0.42 13.52 -11.04
C LEU A 319 1.19 14.82 -10.80
N THR A 320 2.11 14.80 -9.86
CA THR A 320 3.11 15.84 -9.58
C THR A 320 4.24 15.86 -10.62
N GLN A 321 4.32 14.82 -11.46
CA GLN A 321 5.35 14.59 -12.49
C GLN A 321 6.69 14.09 -11.95
N ASN A 322 6.81 13.91 -10.63
CA ASN A 322 8.01 13.41 -9.97
C ASN A 322 7.87 11.97 -9.48
N GLU A 323 6.67 11.40 -9.54
CA GLU A 323 6.43 10.04 -9.05
C GLU A 323 7.29 9.03 -9.78
N THR A 324 7.83 8.08 -9.03
CA THR A 324 8.31 6.80 -9.55
C THR A 324 7.16 5.80 -9.68
N GLY A 325 7.36 4.74 -10.45
CA GLY A 325 6.38 3.66 -10.60
C GLY A 325 5.93 3.06 -9.25
N PRO A 326 6.84 2.67 -8.35
CA PRO A 326 6.51 2.16 -7.02
C PRO A 326 5.75 3.15 -6.13
N GLU A 327 6.15 4.42 -6.09
CA GLU A 327 5.48 5.45 -5.29
C GLU A 327 4.05 5.68 -5.79
N LEU A 328 3.87 5.83 -7.11
CA LEU A 328 2.54 5.98 -7.70
C LEU A 328 1.66 4.76 -7.42
N LEU A 329 2.22 3.55 -7.49
CA LEU A 329 1.46 2.34 -7.18
C LEU A 329 1.00 2.32 -5.71
N GLN A 330 1.83 2.76 -4.77
CA GLN A 330 1.45 2.85 -3.36
C GLN A 330 0.33 3.89 -3.15
N GLU A 331 0.46 5.07 -3.75
CA GLU A 331 -0.58 6.12 -3.69
C GLU A 331 -1.91 5.66 -4.29
N LEU A 332 -1.86 5.00 -5.44
CA LEU A 332 -3.06 4.43 -6.07
C LEU A 332 -3.63 3.25 -5.27
N THR A 333 -2.82 2.53 -4.49
CA THR A 333 -3.29 1.47 -3.59
C THR A 333 -4.07 2.07 -2.42
N ASN A 334 -3.52 3.10 -1.77
CA ASN A 334 -4.20 3.82 -0.69
C ASN A 334 -5.54 4.41 -1.18
N LEU A 335 -5.52 5.09 -2.33
CA LEU A 335 -6.71 5.63 -2.99
C LEU A 335 -7.71 4.53 -3.35
N GLY A 336 -7.21 3.43 -3.90
CA GLY A 336 -7.98 2.27 -4.35
C GLY A 336 -8.72 1.58 -3.21
N ILE A 337 -8.06 1.35 -2.07
CA ILE A 337 -8.67 0.76 -0.87
C ILE A 337 -9.83 1.64 -0.38
N LEU A 338 -9.59 2.94 -0.20
CA LEU A 338 -10.63 3.84 0.32
C LEU A 338 -11.83 3.91 -0.63
N ALA A 339 -11.56 4.11 -1.92
CA ALA A 339 -12.60 4.25 -2.94
C ALA A 339 -13.38 2.94 -3.14
N SER A 340 -12.70 1.79 -3.12
CA SER A 340 -13.32 0.49 -3.33
C SER A 340 -14.25 0.14 -2.18
N LEU A 341 -13.80 0.29 -0.93
CA LEU A 341 -14.61 0.00 0.25
C LEU A 341 -15.85 0.90 0.31
N ARG A 342 -15.70 2.22 0.11
CA ARG A 342 -16.86 3.14 0.06
C ARG A 342 -17.86 2.76 -1.04
N ALA A 343 -17.37 2.42 -2.22
CA ALA A 343 -18.23 2.02 -3.32
C ALA A 343 -18.97 0.70 -3.05
N LEU A 344 -18.31 -0.27 -2.40
CA LEU A 344 -18.93 -1.53 -2.00
C LEU A 344 -19.98 -1.35 -0.90
N VAL A 345 -19.76 -0.43 0.05
CA VAL A 345 -20.80 -0.04 1.04
C VAL A 345 -22.05 0.46 0.30
N ASP A 346 -21.88 1.45 -0.59
CA ASP A 346 -23.01 2.04 -1.32
C ASP A 346 -23.72 1.02 -2.23
N TRP A 347 -22.95 0.16 -2.90
CA TRP A 347 -23.48 -0.86 -3.79
C TRP A 347 -24.34 -1.88 -3.05
N ARG A 348 -23.84 -2.41 -1.93
CA ARG A 348 -24.60 -3.35 -1.09
C ARG A 348 -25.85 -2.71 -0.48
N ALA A 349 -25.81 -1.41 -0.24
CA ALA A 349 -26.96 -0.65 0.25
C ALA A 349 -27.94 -0.25 -0.87
N GLY A 350 -27.70 -0.62 -2.13
CA GLY A 350 -28.56 -0.24 -3.27
C GLY A 350 -28.49 1.24 -3.63
N ARG A 351 -27.48 1.98 -3.14
CA ARG A 351 -27.29 3.41 -3.42
C ARG A 351 -26.35 3.69 -4.59
N ARG A 352 -25.77 2.64 -5.16
CA ARG A 352 -24.83 2.73 -6.27
C ARG A 352 -25.06 1.59 -7.24
N GLU A 353 -25.15 1.96 -8.51
CA GLU A 353 -25.30 1.02 -9.61
C GLU A 353 -24.01 0.92 -10.41
N LEU A 354 -23.91 -0.16 -11.20
CA LEU A 354 -22.83 -0.34 -12.15
C LEU A 354 -23.09 0.51 -13.38
N THR A 355 -22.04 1.14 -13.89
CA THR A 355 -22.10 1.99 -15.09
C THR A 355 -21.28 1.35 -16.22
N ALA A 356 -21.71 1.51 -17.46
CA ALA A 356 -20.93 1.03 -18.60
C ALA A 356 -19.58 1.75 -18.68
N ILE A 357 -18.54 1.06 -19.16
CA ILE A 357 -17.26 1.73 -19.44
C ILE A 357 -17.49 2.76 -20.56
N PRO A 358 -17.00 4.01 -20.40
CA PRO A 358 -17.04 5.02 -21.45
C PRO A 358 -16.35 4.55 -22.74
N ALA A 359 -16.82 5.03 -23.90
CA ALA A 359 -16.12 4.77 -25.15
C ALA A 359 -14.68 5.32 -25.10
N ALA A 360 -13.70 4.55 -25.59
CA ALA A 360 -12.32 4.99 -25.64
C ALA A 360 -12.21 6.29 -26.44
N LYS A 361 -11.59 7.32 -25.85
CA LYS A 361 -11.30 8.56 -26.56
C LYS A 361 -10.26 8.25 -27.64
N ARG A 362 -10.48 8.69 -28.88
CA ARG A 362 -9.43 8.70 -29.91
C ARG A 362 -8.35 9.66 -29.44
N SER A 363 -7.24 9.13 -28.91
CA SER A 363 -6.08 9.94 -28.57
C SER A 363 -5.39 10.41 -29.85
N ASN A 364 -5.13 11.71 -29.96
CA ASN A 364 -4.29 12.34 -30.98
C ASN A 364 -2.81 12.43 -30.56
N SER A 365 -2.36 11.72 -29.50
CA SER A 365 -0.97 11.84 -29.03
C SER A 365 -0.02 10.94 -29.83
N SER A 366 0.88 11.58 -30.56
CA SER A 366 1.87 10.99 -31.47
C SER A 366 3.12 10.44 -30.77
N ALA A 367 3.00 9.79 -29.60
CA ALA A 367 4.13 9.22 -28.87
C ALA A 367 3.87 7.78 -28.39
N SER A 368 4.00 6.85 -29.35
CA SER A 368 4.56 5.49 -29.26
C SER A 368 4.22 4.49 -28.15
N THR A 369 3.18 4.63 -27.34
CA THR A 369 2.53 3.45 -26.72
C THR A 369 1.01 3.57 -26.84
N GLY A 370 0.36 2.52 -27.36
CA GLY A 370 -1.09 2.50 -27.50
C GLY A 370 -1.78 2.59 -26.14
N ASN A 371 -3.11 2.72 -26.14
CA ASN A 371 -3.93 2.76 -24.93
C ASN A 371 -3.86 1.46 -24.07
N TYR A 372 -2.93 0.54 -24.30
CA TYR A 372 -2.81 -0.75 -23.64
C TYR A 372 -1.55 -0.79 -22.76
N ALA A 373 -1.67 -1.36 -21.56
CA ALA A 373 -0.57 -1.51 -20.61
C ALA A 373 0.03 -2.93 -20.69
N PRO A 374 1.19 -3.11 -21.35
CA PRO A 374 1.73 -4.45 -21.57
C PRO A 374 2.24 -5.08 -20.28
N LYS A 375 2.29 -6.42 -20.26
CA LYS A 375 3.12 -7.12 -19.28
C LYS A 375 4.58 -6.86 -19.64
N LEU A 376 5.32 -6.31 -18.70
CA LEU A 376 6.72 -5.97 -18.91
C LEU A 376 7.61 -7.22 -18.76
N SER A 377 8.78 -7.18 -19.39
CA SER A 377 9.87 -8.16 -19.24
C SER A 377 11.17 -7.48 -18.81
N LYS A 378 12.27 -8.25 -18.66
CA LYS A 378 13.58 -7.65 -18.37
C LYS A 378 14.01 -6.74 -19.51
N GLU A 379 13.71 -7.11 -20.75
CA GLU A 379 14.08 -6.41 -21.98
C GLU A 379 13.34 -5.08 -22.11
N SER A 380 12.16 -4.93 -21.49
CA SER A 380 11.42 -3.66 -21.45
C SER A 380 12.23 -2.53 -20.83
N GLY A 381 13.19 -2.83 -19.96
CA GLY A 381 14.05 -1.82 -19.33
C GLY A 381 15.18 -1.29 -20.21
N LEU A 382 15.45 -1.88 -21.38
CA LEU A 382 16.55 -1.44 -22.24
C LEU A 382 16.27 -0.03 -22.78
N ILE A 383 17.17 0.91 -22.51
CA ILE A 383 17.02 2.30 -22.93
C ILE A 383 17.25 2.42 -24.44
N ASN A 384 16.29 3.03 -25.12
CA ASN A 384 16.46 3.49 -26.49
C ASN A 384 16.95 4.95 -26.50
N TRP A 385 18.27 5.14 -26.67
CA TRP A 385 18.92 6.45 -26.74
C TRP A 385 18.52 7.31 -27.96
N GLN A 386 17.73 6.76 -28.89
CA GLN A 386 17.15 7.55 -29.97
C GLN A 386 15.96 8.40 -29.52
N LEU A 387 15.32 8.06 -28.39
CA LEU A 387 14.19 8.80 -27.84
C LEU A 387 14.60 10.17 -27.27
N PRO A 388 13.68 11.14 -27.17
CA PRO A 388 13.90 12.39 -26.45
C PRO A 388 14.28 12.14 -24.98
N ALA A 389 15.16 12.99 -24.43
CA ALA A 389 15.63 12.89 -23.04
C ALA A 389 14.47 12.77 -22.03
N VAL A 390 13.38 13.52 -22.24
CA VAL A 390 12.18 13.47 -21.38
C VAL A 390 11.49 12.10 -21.38
N GLN A 391 11.50 11.38 -22.49
CA GLN A 391 10.93 10.03 -22.53
C GLN A 391 11.81 9.02 -21.79
N ILE A 392 13.13 9.16 -21.92
CA ILE A 392 14.09 8.32 -21.19
C ILE A 392 13.99 8.58 -19.69
N GLU A 393 13.90 9.84 -19.27
CA GLU A 393 13.70 10.22 -17.87
C GLU A 393 12.43 9.60 -17.28
N ARG A 394 11.30 9.69 -18.00
CA ARG A 394 10.03 9.05 -17.61
C ARG A 394 10.16 7.54 -17.51
N GLN A 395 10.88 6.92 -18.45
CA GLN A 395 11.16 5.48 -18.41
C GLN A 395 11.96 5.11 -17.15
N ILE A 396 12.96 5.90 -16.77
CA ILE A 396 13.76 5.68 -15.56
C ILE A 396 12.86 5.72 -14.32
N ARG A 397 12.02 6.74 -14.15
CA ARG A 397 11.09 6.82 -13.02
C ARG A 397 10.03 5.72 -13.04
N ALA A 398 9.39 5.47 -14.18
CA ALA A 398 8.35 4.44 -14.30
C ALA A 398 8.90 3.04 -13.96
N PHE A 399 10.12 2.74 -14.40
CA PHE A 399 10.74 1.41 -14.24
C PHE A 399 11.66 1.30 -13.03
N ALA A 400 11.56 2.24 -12.08
CA ALA A 400 12.29 2.20 -10.82
C ALA A 400 12.07 0.86 -10.10
N GLY A 401 13.16 0.23 -9.66
CA GLY A 401 13.16 -1.11 -9.05
C GLY A 401 12.98 -2.26 -10.05
N TRP A 402 11.85 -2.31 -10.77
CA TRP A 402 11.58 -3.35 -11.77
C TRP A 402 10.94 -2.72 -13.03
N PRO A 403 11.41 -3.06 -14.25
CA PRO A 403 12.53 -3.96 -14.57
C PRO A 403 13.91 -3.30 -14.39
N GLY A 404 13.93 -2.03 -13.97
CA GLY A 404 15.09 -1.15 -14.00
C GLY A 404 15.36 -0.66 -15.42
N SER A 405 15.53 0.64 -15.61
CA SER A 405 15.99 1.19 -16.88
C SER A 405 17.50 1.01 -17.00
N TYR A 406 17.99 0.45 -18.10
CA TYR A 406 19.40 0.05 -18.22
C TYR A 406 19.96 0.21 -19.62
N PHE A 407 21.29 0.22 -19.68
CA PHE A 407 22.06 0.14 -20.92
C PHE A 407 23.22 -0.86 -20.76
N PHE A 408 23.94 -1.11 -21.84
CA PHE A 408 25.14 -1.94 -21.82
C PHE A 408 26.38 -1.07 -22.03
N LEU A 409 27.40 -1.31 -21.20
CA LEU A 409 28.75 -0.80 -21.41
C LEU A 409 29.67 -1.99 -21.70
N GLY A 410 29.94 -2.26 -22.98
CA GLY A 410 30.47 -3.54 -23.42
C GLY A 410 29.48 -4.67 -23.11
N ALA A 411 29.92 -5.71 -22.40
CA ALA A 411 29.04 -6.80 -21.95
C ALA A 411 28.35 -6.52 -20.59
N GLU A 412 28.71 -5.44 -19.90
CA GLU A 412 28.18 -5.13 -18.57
C GLU A 412 26.82 -4.45 -18.67
N ARG A 413 25.79 -5.01 -18.02
CA ARG A 413 24.49 -4.34 -17.84
C ARG A 413 24.57 -3.33 -16.69
N VAL A 414 24.22 -2.08 -17.00
CA VAL A 414 24.24 -0.95 -16.06
C VAL A 414 22.83 -0.40 -15.94
N ILE A 415 22.26 -0.47 -14.73
CA ILE A 415 20.94 0.09 -14.41
C ILE A 415 21.13 1.54 -13.98
N ILE A 416 20.26 2.42 -14.45
CA ILE A 416 20.14 3.80 -13.99
C ILE A 416 19.10 3.81 -12.86
N GLU A 417 19.52 4.24 -11.68
CA GLU A 417 18.65 4.28 -10.49
C GLU A 417 17.97 5.66 -10.36
N SER A 418 18.69 6.75 -10.67
CA SER A 418 18.12 8.09 -10.75
C SER A 418 18.73 8.95 -11.85
N ALA A 419 17.89 9.78 -12.45
CA ALA A 419 18.26 10.77 -13.46
C ALA A 419 17.24 11.90 -13.45
N TYR A 420 17.65 13.08 -13.92
CA TYR A 420 16.78 14.24 -14.09
C TYR A 420 17.05 14.96 -15.40
N LEU A 421 16.19 15.90 -15.74
CA LEU A 421 16.40 16.79 -16.89
C LEU A 421 17.06 18.10 -16.45
N GLU A 422 18.19 18.42 -17.06
CA GLU A 422 18.86 19.70 -16.91
C GLU A 422 18.91 20.40 -18.27
N ARG A 423 18.23 21.54 -18.40
CA ARG A 423 18.17 22.33 -19.65
C ARG A 423 17.79 21.48 -20.88
N GLY A 424 16.89 20.52 -20.70
CA GLY A 424 16.40 19.62 -21.75
C GLY A 424 17.32 18.42 -22.08
N LYS A 425 18.45 18.27 -21.37
CA LYS A 425 19.34 17.11 -21.47
C LYS A 425 19.12 16.17 -20.30
N LEU A 426 19.33 14.87 -20.52
CA LEU A 426 19.30 13.88 -19.46
C LEU A 426 20.62 13.94 -18.69
N THR A 427 20.52 14.12 -17.38
CA THR A 427 21.64 14.03 -16.43
C THR A 427 21.41 12.81 -15.55
N ILE A 428 22.36 11.87 -15.57
CA ILE A 428 22.29 10.63 -14.80
C ILE A 428 23.05 10.83 -13.49
N GLU A 429 22.40 10.61 -12.37
CA GLU A 429 23.02 10.80 -11.05
C GLU A 429 23.64 9.51 -10.55
N THR A 430 22.83 8.45 -10.47
CA THR A 430 23.23 7.19 -9.83
C THR A 430 23.00 6.00 -10.74
N VAL A 431 23.96 5.08 -10.71
CA VAL A 431 23.95 3.85 -11.49
C VAL A 431 24.31 2.64 -10.65
N LYS A 432 23.86 1.48 -11.11
CA LYS A 432 24.07 0.20 -10.45
C LYS A 432 24.49 -0.86 -11.46
N SER A 433 25.66 -1.46 -11.24
CA SER A 433 26.08 -2.67 -11.94
C SER A 433 25.38 -3.90 -11.36
N ALA A 434 25.22 -4.95 -12.16
CA ALA A 434 24.67 -6.22 -11.68
C ALA A 434 25.38 -6.72 -10.41
N GLY A 435 24.61 -6.97 -9.35
CA GLY A 435 25.10 -7.47 -8.06
C GLY A 435 25.85 -6.45 -7.18
N ARG A 436 25.93 -5.18 -7.55
CA ARG A 436 26.58 -4.12 -6.75
C ARG A 436 25.57 -3.12 -6.18
N SER A 437 25.99 -2.33 -5.20
CA SER A 437 25.20 -1.19 -4.71
C SER A 437 25.19 -0.05 -5.74
N ALA A 438 24.16 0.79 -5.68
CA ALA A 438 24.12 2.02 -6.46
C ALA A 438 25.23 2.98 -5.99
N GLN A 439 25.80 3.74 -6.92
CA GLN A 439 26.79 4.77 -6.63
C GLN A 439 26.69 5.90 -7.66
N ASP A 440 27.26 7.07 -7.33
CA ASP A 440 27.30 8.21 -8.26
C ASP A 440 27.96 7.82 -9.58
N LEU A 441 27.42 8.31 -10.69
CA LEU A 441 27.95 8.00 -12.02
C LEU A 441 29.42 8.41 -12.17
N SER A 442 29.81 9.58 -11.67
CA SER A 442 31.20 10.06 -11.72
C SER A 442 32.15 9.12 -10.96
N SER A 443 31.75 8.66 -9.77
CA SER A 443 32.49 7.67 -9.00
C SER A 443 32.54 6.31 -9.70
N TRP A 444 31.45 5.92 -10.36
CA TRP A 444 31.37 4.68 -11.14
C TRP A 444 32.26 4.70 -12.38
N LEU A 445 32.36 5.85 -13.06
CA LEU A 445 33.22 6.06 -14.24
C LEU A 445 34.69 6.12 -13.88
N ARG A 446 35.07 6.74 -12.75
CA ARG A 446 36.47 6.77 -12.27
C ARG A 446 37.07 5.38 -12.04
N GLN A 447 36.22 4.40 -11.71
CA GLN A 447 36.62 3.00 -11.57
C GLN A 447 36.83 2.29 -12.93
N ARG A 448 36.50 2.95 -14.05
CA ARG A 448 36.50 2.40 -15.43
C ARG A 448 37.07 3.41 -16.45
N PRO A 449 38.33 3.86 -16.28
CA PRO A 449 38.93 4.93 -17.10
C PRO A 449 38.94 4.63 -18.60
N ASP A 450 39.06 3.35 -18.99
CA ASP A 450 39.11 2.92 -20.39
C ASP A 450 37.76 2.99 -21.14
N ARG A 451 36.68 3.40 -20.46
CA ARG A 451 35.30 3.31 -20.99
C ARG A 451 34.51 4.63 -20.98
N LEU A 452 35.14 5.76 -20.65
CA LEU A 452 34.52 7.08 -20.70
C LEU A 452 34.14 7.51 -22.13
N THR A 453 34.96 7.16 -23.12
CA THR A 453 34.85 7.65 -24.50
C THR A 453 33.58 7.18 -25.24
N TYR A 454 32.91 6.12 -24.77
CA TYR A 454 31.70 5.58 -25.40
C TYR A 454 30.44 6.40 -25.10
N LEU A 455 30.27 6.89 -23.87
CA LEU A 455 29.07 7.61 -23.46
C LEU A 455 29.05 9.07 -23.99
N GLU A 456 30.22 9.72 -24.03
CA GLU A 456 30.40 11.09 -24.56
C GLU A 456 30.14 11.17 -26.08
N SER A 457 30.40 10.09 -26.82
CA SER A 457 30.29 10.05 -28.29
C SER A 457 28.86 10.17 -28.84
N THR A 458 27.84 10.09 -27.98
CA THR A 458 26.42 10.12 -28.39
C THR A 458 25.80 11.52 -28.39
N GLY A 459 26.44 12.52 -27.78
CA GLY A 459 25.98 13.91 -27.75
C GLY A 459 24.65 14.17 -27.03
N LYS A 460 24.03 13.16 -26.42
CA LYS A 460 22.67 13.20 -25.84
C LYS A 460 22.61 13.09 -24.31
N ILE A 461 23.74 12.86 -23.65
CA ILE A 461 23.85 12.69 -22.20
C ILE A 461 24.83 13.76 -21.69
N ASN A 462 24.48 14.51 -20.65
CA ASN A 462 25.47 15.28 -19.88
C ASN A 462 26.01 14.33 -18.79
N LEU A 463 27.30 14.02 -18.86
CA LEU A 463 28.02 13.23 -17.85
C LEU A 463 28.61 14.12 -16.76
#